data_AF-A0AAE4R632-F1
#
_entry.id   AF-A0AAE4R632-F1
#
_cell.length_a   1.000
_cell.length_b   1.000
_cell.length_c   1.000
_cell.angle_alpha   90.00
_cell.angle_beta   90.00
_cell.angle_gamma   90.00
#
_symmetry.space_group_name_H-M   'P 1'
#
loop_
_entity.id
_entity.type
_entity.pdbx_description
1 polymer ?
#
loop_
_entity_poly.entity_id
_entity_poly.type
_entity_poly.pdbx_seq_one_letter_code
_entity_poly.pdbx_strand_id
1 'polypeptide(L)'
;MARVQEIRPDTDSGVFTVVTRTSTYLLDFEEMTLLRAPGVGGTDSEDWTVSRLRRDSEDIPLLGVKSCRLGESAQFWVRAADDPDVRTWRITTPVVSIERIG
;
A
#
# COMPACT_ATOMS: atom_id res chain seq x y z
N MET A 1 -11.09 -14.15 2.94
CA MET A 1 -9.95 -13.37 2.40
C MET A 1 -9.01 -14.33 1.69
N ALA A 2 -8.55 -13.96 0.49
CA ALA A 2 -7.68 -14.82 -0.32
C ALA A 2 -6.28 -14.22 -0.39
N ARG A 3 -5.25 -14.99 0.03
CA ARG A 3 -3.86 -14.54 -0.02
C ARG A 3 -3.31 -14.71 -1.43
N VAL A 4 -2.64 -13.68 -1.93
CA VAL A 4 -2.00 -13.68 -3.25
C VAL A 4 -0.51 -13.35 -3.13
N GLN A 5 0.27 -13.67 -4.16
CA GLN A 5 1.72 -13.41 -4.16
C GLN A 5 2.08 -12.06 -4.80
N GLU A 6 1.18 -11.52 -5.61
CA GLU A 6 1.38 -10.31 -6.40
C GLU A 6 0.02 -9.69 -6.71
N ILE A 7 -0.03 -8.36 -6.83
CA ILE A 7 -1.16 -7.62 -7.42
C ILE A 7 -0.81 -7.28 -8.86
N ARG A 8 -1.69 -7.69 -9.78
CA ARG A 8 -1.63 -7.39 -11.21
C ARG A 8 -2.57 -6.23 -11.51
N PRO A 9 -2.07 -4.99 -11.63
CA PRO A 9 -2.91 -3.78 -11.73
C PRO A 9 -3.88 -3.80 -12.91
N ASP A 10 -3.52 -4.47 -14.01
CA ASP A 10 -4.33 -4.50 -15.22
C ASP A 10 -5.45 -5.55 -15.18
N THR A 11 -5.42 -6.48 -14.22
CA THR A 11 -6.37 -7.61 -14.17
C THR A 11 -7.07 -7.78 -12.82
N ASP A 12 -6.45 -7.32 -11.75
CA ASP A 12 -7.00 -7.44 -10.40
C ASP A 12 -7.96 -6.28 -10.11
N SER A 13 -9.00 -6.57 -9.32
CA SER A 13 -10.06 -5.63 -8.95
C SER A 13 -10.51 -5.87 -7.51
N GLY A 14 -11.25 -4.92 -6.93
CA GLY A 14 -11.72 -4.96 -5.55
C GLY A 14 -10.68 -4.44 -4.57
N VAL A 15 -10.82 -4.84 -3.30
CA VAL A 15 -10.02 -4.26 -2.20
C VAL A 15 -8.94 -5.24 -1.75
N PHE A 16 -7.72 -4.73 -1.52
CA PHE A 16 -6.57 -5.50 -1.08
C PHE A 16 -5.92 -4.89 0.16
N THR A 17 -5.60 -5.73 1.12
CA THR A 17 -4.70 -5.41 2.22
C THR A 17 -3.29 -5.84 1.85
N VAL A 18 -2.36 -4.88 1.81
CA VAL A 18 -0.93 -5.11 1.56
C VAL A 18 -0.17 -4.78 2.84
N VAL A 19 0.35 -5.80 3.49
CA VAL A 19 1.19 -5.60 4.67
C VAL A 19 2.63 -5.58 4.23
N THR A 20 3.36 -4.56 4.64
CA THR A 20 4.81 -4.43 4.48
C THR A 20 5.47 -4.52 5.85
N ARG A 21 6.80 -4.59 5.88
CA ARG A 21 7.55 -4.69 7.15
C ARG A 21 7.18 -3.63 8.19
N THR A 22 6.81 -2.43 7.75
CA THR A 22 6.60 -1.28 8.64
C THR A 22 5.20 -0.68 8.58
N SER A 23 4.34 -1.13 7.67
CA SER A 23 3.03 -0.51 7.45
C SER A 23 2.07 -1.48 6.79
N THR A 24 0.79 -1.34 7.09
CA THR A 24 -0.30 -1.92 6.30
C THR A 24 -0.83 -0.87 5.34
N TYR A 25 -1.18 -1.30 4.14
CA TYR A 25 -1.84 -0.51 3.12
C TYR A 25 -3.16 -1.16 2.77
N LEU A 26 -4.18 -0.35 2.57
CA LEU A 26 -5.45 -0.75 1.96
C LEU A 26 -5.50 -0.13 0.57
N LEU A 27 -5.63 -0.97 -0.45
CA LEU A 27 -5.79 -0.55 -1.84
C LEU A 27 -7.20 -0.86 -2.26
N ASP A 28 -7.94 0.16 -2.67
CA ASP A 28 -9.26 0.00 -3.26
C ASP A 28 -9.17 0.31 -4.76
N PHE A 29 -9.28 -0.72 -5.59
CA PHE A 29 -9.25 -0.55 -7.06
C PHE A 29 -10.60 -0.12 -7.64
N GLU A 30 -11.67 -0.17 -6.86
CA GLU A 30 -13.00 0.30 -7.29
C GLU A 30 -13.09 1.82 -7.12
N GLU A 31 -12.69 2.32 -5.95
CA GLU A 31 -12.65 3.74 -5.63
C GLU A 31 -11.35 4.43 -6.07
N MET A 32 -10.34 3.65 -6.47
CA MET A 32 -8.99 4.13 -6.81
C MET A 32 -8.38 4.94 -5.67
N THR A 33 -8.38 4.36 -4.47
CA THR A 33 -7.81 4.96 -3.25
C THR A 33 -6.74 4.07 -2.61
N LEU A 34 -5.88 4.72 -1.83
CA LEU A 34 -4.86 4.09 -1.02
C LEU A 34 -4.91 4.67 0.39
N LEU A 35 -5.03 3.81 1.39
CA LEU A 35 -4.88 4.16 2.81
C LEU A 35 -3.61 3.51 3.36
N ARG A 36 -2.88 4.24 4.20
CA ARG A 36 -1.74 3.69 4.95
C ARG A 36 -2.02 3.68 6.45
N ALA A 37 -1.88 2.51 7.07
CA ALA A 37 -1.87 2.32 8.52
C ALA A 37 -0.45 1.87 8.97
N PRO A 38 0.41 2.79 9.45
CA PRO A 38 1.77 2.47 9.90
C PRO A 38 1.75 1.61 11.17
N GLY A 39 2.72 0.70 11.33
CA GLY A 39 2.88 -0.10 12.55
C GLY A 39 1.78 -1.14 12.81
N VAL A 40 0.73 -1.20 11.99
CA VAL A 40 -0.28 -2.25 12.02
C VAL A 40 0.21 -3.39 11.13
N GLY A 41 0.24 -4.62 11.65
CA GLY A 41 0.54 -5.85 10.88
C GLY A 41 2.00 -6.08 10.48
N GLY A 42 2.88 -5.09 10.66
CA GLY A 42 4.32 -5.24 10.40
C GLY A 42 4.97 -6.22 11.38
N THR A 43 6.01 -6.94 10.93
CA THR A 43 6.83 -7.79 11.80
C THR A 43 7.59 -6.92 12.81
N ASP A 44 7.53 -7.26 14.10
CA ASP A 44 8.27 -6.67 15.23
C ASP A 44 9.81 -6.81 15.13
N SER A 45 10.38 -6.74 13.93
CA SER A 45 11.82 -6.67 13.76
C SER A 45 12.30 -5.28 14.20
N GLU A 46 12.93 -5.23 15.37
CA GLU A 46 13.44 -4.05 16.08
C GLU A 46 14.40 -3.16 15.25
N ASP A 47 14.82 -3.59 14.06
CA ASP A 47 15.75 -2.85 13.18
C ASP A 47 15.10 -1.71 12.37
N TRP A 48 13.77 -1.67 12.21
CA TRP A 48 13.12 -0.69 11.32
C TRP A 48 12.32 0.37 12.07
N THR A 49 12.79 1.62 12.04
CA THR A 49 12.06 2.76 12.57
C THR A 49 10.79 3.02 11.75
N VAL A 50 9.61 2.80 12.35
CA VAL A 50 8.32 3.13 11.74
C VAL A 50 8.17 4.64 11.68
N SER A 51 8.35 5.22 10.49
CA SER A 51 8.08 6.64 10.27
C SER A 51 6.58 6.89 10.18
N ARG A 52 6.08 7.71 11.11
CA ARG A 52 4.75 8.32 11.02
C ARG A 52 4.79 9.38 9.94
N LEU A 53 3.93 9.26 8.94
CA LEU A 53 3.71 10.32 7.96
C LEU A 53 2.54 11.17 8.43
N ARG A 54 2.53 12.42 7.99
CA ARG A 54 1.59 13.45 8.43
C ARG A 54 0.11 13.06 8.30
N ARG A 55 -0.23 12.09 7.45
CA ARG A 55 -1.60 11.68 7.05
C ARG A 55 -1.79 10.16 7.02
N ASP A 56 -1.10 9.46 7.91
CA ASP A 56 -1.43 8.06 8.14
C ASP A 56 -2.92 7.95 8.57
N SER A 57 -3.64 6.96 8.03
CA SER A 57 -5.10 6.76 8.19
C SER A 57 -6.03 7.69 7.39
N GLU A 58 -5.53 8.43 6.40
CA GLU A 58 -6.36 9.12 5.39
C GLU A 58 -6.23 8.46 4.01
N ASP A 59 -7.34 8.40 3.27
CA ASP A 59 -7.35 7.95 1.87
C ASP A 59 -6.67 8.99 0.97
N ILE A 60 -5.71 8.53 0.16
CA ILE A 60 -5.11 9.33 -0.91
C ILE A 60 -5.45 8.74 -2.29
N PRO A 61 -5.58 9.56 -3.34
CA PRO A 61 -5.89 9.04 -4.67
C PRO A 61 -4.80 8.11 -5.19
N LEU A 62 -5.18 6.87 -5.50
CA LEU A 62 -4.34 5.88 -6.19
C LEU A 62 -4.50 6.09 -7.70
N LEU A 63 -3.40 6.30 -8.39
CA LEU A 63 -3.37 6.46 -9.84
C LEU A 63 -2.97 5.17 -10.56
N GLY A 64 -2.30 4.27 -9.84
CA GLY A 64 -1.91 2.96 -10.34
C GLY A 64 -0.88 2.28 -9.45
N VAL A 65 -0.67 1.00 -9.70
CA VAL A 65 0.36 0.19 -9.04
C VAL A 65 1.37 -0.23 -10.09
N LYS A 66 2.65 0.03 -9.86
CA LYS A 66 3.72 -0.40 -10.78
C LYS A 66 4.24 -1.79 -10.42
N SER A 67 4.43 -2.03 -9.12
CA SER A 67 4.85 -3.33 -8.59
C SER A 67 4.29 -3.51 -7.19
N CYS A 68 3.75 -4.70 -6.90
CA CYS A 68 3.35 -5.08 -5.56
C CYS A 68 3.39 -6.60 -5.44
N ARG A 69 4.53 -7.11 -4.96
CA ARG A 69 4.84 -8.55 -4.87
C ARG A 69 5.48 -8.88 -3.53
N LEU A 70 5.13 -10.05 -2.98
CA LEU A 70 5.74 -10.54 -1.74
C LEU A 70 7.27 -10.56 -1.83
N GLY A 71 7.93 -10.03 -0.80
CA GLY A 71 9.38 -9.95 -0.70
C GLY A 71 10.03 -8.72 -1.34
N GLU A 72 9.28 -7.96 -2.16
CA GLU A 72 9.78 -6.78 -2.88
C GLU A 72 9.16 -5.49 -2.34
N SER A 73 9.83 -4.36 -2.55
CA SER A 73 9.25 -3.04 -2.27
C SER A 73 8.10 -2.76 -3.25
N ALA A 74 6.92 -2.44 -2.71
CA ALA A 74 5.81 -1.99 -3.53
C ALA A 74 6.02 -0.55 -4.01
N GLN A 75 5.47 -0.25 -5.18
CA GLN A 75 5.52 1.06 -5.82
C GLN A 75 4.12 1.48 -6.24
N PHE A 76 3.60 2.50 -5.55
CA PHE A 76 2.27 3.06 -5.80
C PHE A 76 2.39 4.44 -6.43
N TRP A 77 1.70 4.66 -7.54
CA TRP A 77 1.56 5.98 -8.16
C TRP A 77 0.37 6.66 -7.51
N VAL A 78 0.59 7.79 -6.84
CA VAL A 78 -0.45 8.48 -6.07
C VAL A 78 -0.45 9.97 -6.35
N ARG A 79 -1.58 10.64 -6.09
CA ARG A 79 -1.58 12.09 -5.93
C ARG A 79 -1.20 12.46 -4.51
N ALA A 80 -0.53 13.60 -4.34
CA ALA A 80 -0.31 14.14 -3.01
C ALA A 80 -1.65 14.53 -2.39
N ALA A 81 -1.79 14.33 -1.07
CA ALA A 81 -3.03 14.58 -0.35
C ALA A 81 -3.31 16.09 -0.16
N ASP A 82 -2.25 16.90 -0.20
CA ASP A 82 -2.24 18.34 0.03
C ASP A 82 -2.19 19.16 -1.27
N ASP A 83 -1.76 18.55 -2.38
CA ASP A 83 -1.75 19.17 -3.70
C ASP A 83 -2.21 18.16 -4.77
N PRO A 84 -3.43 18.30 -5.31
CA PRO A 84 -3.97 17.36 -6.29
C PRO A 84 -3.23 17.41 -7.64
N ASP A 85 -2.44 18.44 -7.92
CA ASP A 85 -1.65 18.55 -9.14
C ASP A 85 -0.31 17.81 -9.02
N VAL A 86 0.14 17.52 -7.79
CA VAL A 86 1.37 16.79 -7.54
C VAL A 86 1.12 15.28 -7.60
N ARG A 87 1.89 14.60 -8.45
CA ARG A 87 1.89 13.15 -8.59
C ARG A 87 3.24 12.60 -8.19
N THR A 88 3.26 11.55 -7.39
CA THR A 88 4.50 11.01 -6.83
C THR A 88 4.45 9.50 -6.68
N TRP A 89 5.64 8.90 -6.66
CA TRP A 89 5.82 7.49 -6.35
C TRP A 89 5.97 7.30 -4.84
N ARG A 90 5.11 6.47 -4.27
CA ARG A 90 5.27 5.98 -2.91
C ARG A 90 5.92 4.60 -2.96
N ILE A 91 7.14 4.51 -2.45
CA ILE A 91 7.93 3.28 -2.38
C ILE A 91 7.86 2.76 -0.94
N THR A 92 7.50 1.49 -0.77
CA THR A 92 7.33 0.88 0.55
C THR A 92 8.55 0.09 0.99
N THR A 93 8.57 -0.31 2.26
CA THR A 93 9.36 -1.46 2.70
C THR A 93 8.87 -2.75 2.04
N PRO A 94 9.66 -3.83 2.03
CA PRO A 94 9.26 -5.08 1.39
C PRO A 94 7.89 -5.59 1.88
N VAL A 95 7.08 -6.08 0.93
CA VAL A 95 5.77 -6.66 1.20
C VAL A 95 5.92 -8.02 1.89
N VAL A 96 5.13 -8.27 2.93
CA VAL A 96 5.13 -9.52 3.71
C VAL A 96 3.83 -10.32 3.56
N SER A 97 2.70 -9.65 3.31
CA SER A 97 1.45 -10.30 2.93
C SER A 97 0.63 -9.44 1.98
N ILE A 98 -0.16 -10.11 1.13
CA ILE A 98 -1.16 -9.49 0.26
C ILE A 98 -2.41 -10.32 0.37
N GLU A 99 -3.53 -9.70 0.74
CA GLU A 99 -4.81 -10.36 0.95
C GLU A 99 -5.91 -9.60 0.26
N ARG A 100 -6.70 -10.27 -0.58
CA ARG A 100 -7.92 -9.72 -1.15
C ARG A 100 -9.04 -9.77 -0.12
N ILE A 101 -9.65 -8.61 0.14
CA ILE A 101 -10.89 -8.47 0.89
C ILE A 101 -12.03 -8.80 -0.07
N GLY A 102 -12.92 -9.68 0.37
CA GLY A 102 -13.95 -10.29 -0.46
C GLY A 102 -15.12 -9.35 -0.70
#